data_AF-A0A8S1N7L3-F1
#
_entry.id   AF-A0A8S1N7L3-F1
#
_cell.length_a   1.000
_cell.length_b   1.000
_cell.length_c   1.000
_cell.angle_alpha   90.00
_cell.angle_beta   90.00
_cell.angle_gamma   90.00
#
_symmetry.space_group_name_H-M   'P 1'
#
loop_
_entity.id
_entity.type
_entity.pdbx_description
1 polymer ?
#
loop_
_entity_poly.entity_id
_entity_poly.type
_entity_poly.pdbx_seq_one_letter_code
_entity_poly.pdbx_strand_id
1 'polypeptide(L)'
;MSKSPNKHNRIYAQATPLHKNLPDAIEKGQITPKDDPKTRAKSLNEEFEWDKEDGLRIWTFGPDNTGANILMDKTSGVQYMNELRESMESAWQWSTKEGSLCEENQRGVRVNILDCVLHADAIHRGGGQIIPTSRRLYYACKLTAQPRLQEPVFLAEITAPNDATGGVYNCLNTRRGTVIEEEQVAGTPLSVVRAHLPVAESFGFTAHLRGMTQGQAFPQCVFDHWAVVNGNPLEAGSKVNEQVLSIRKRKGIKVQLPDLNEYLDKL
;
A
#
# COMPACT_ATOMS: atom_id res chain seq x y z
N MET A 1 -0.38 -3.11 21.31
CA MET A 1 0.45 -2.37 22.29
C MET A 1 1.89 -2.81 22.15
N SER A 2 2.84 -1.90 22.33
CA SER A 2 4.28 -2.18 22.32
C SER A 2 4.94 -1.45 23.49
N LYS A 3 5.93 -2.08 24.12
CA LYS A 3 6.70 -1.56 25.27
C LYS A 3 8.10 -1.14 24.83
N SER A 4 8.61 -0.07 25.42
CA SER A 4 9.99 0.35 25.19
C SER A 4 11.01 -0.65 25.76
N PRO A 5 12.25 -0.67 25.23
CA PRO A 5 13.32 -1.51 25.76
C PRO A 5 13.52 -1.37 27.28
N ASN A 6 13.42 -0.15 27.81
CA ASN A 6 13.47 0.13 29.26
C ASN A 6 12.16 -0.20 30.02
N LYS A 7 11.12 -0.68 29.34
CA LYS A 7 9.79 -1.07 29.86
C LYS A 7 8.98 0.06 30.52
N HIS A 8 9.44 1.30 30.46
CA HIS A 8 8.76 2.44 31.07
C HIS A 8 7.68 3.06 30.19
N ASN A 9 7.79 2.91 28.87
CA ASN A 9 6.85 3.48 27.91
C ASN A 9 6.01 2.39 27.27
N ARG A 10 4.72 2.66 27.06
CA ARG A 10 3.78 1.81 26.34
C ARG A 10 3.03 2.65 25.33
N ILE A 11 2.95 2.18 24.09
CA ILE A 11 2.23 2.87 23.02
C ILE A 11 1.13 1.95 22.49
N TYR A 12 -0.07 2.51 22.33
CA TYR A 12 -1.25 1.84 21.83
C TYR A 12 -1.65 2.48 20.51
N ALA A 13 -1.86 1.65 19.49
CA ALA A 13 -2.28 2.12 18.18
C ALA A 13 -3.11 1.06 17.48
N GLN A 14 -3.80 1.47 16.41
CA GLN A 14 -4.56 0.61 15.53
C GLN A 14 -4.29 1.00 14.07
N ALA A 15 -4.15 0.00 13.20
CA ALA A 15 -4.06 0.21 11.77
C ALA A 15 -5.44 0.02 11.11
N THR A 16 -5.74 0.85 10.13
CA THR A 16 -6.91 0.73 9.26
C THR A 16 -6.49 0.98 7.81
N PRO A 17 -7.17 0.40 6.81
CA PRO A 17 -6.96 0.80 5.43
C PRO A 17 -7.40 2.27 5.23
N LEU A 18 -6.76 2.96 4.29
CA LEU A 18 -7.28 4.23 3.78
C LEU A 18 -8.55 3.98 2.97
N HIS A 19 -9.44 4.97 2.92
CA HIS A 19 -10.63 4.94 2.06
C HIS A 19 -10.24 4.76 0.59
N LYS A 20 -11.16 4.20 -0.19
CA LYS A 20 -10.95 3.96 -1.62
C LYS A 20 -10.56 5.26 -2.34
N ASN A 21 -9.67 5.17 -3.33
CA ASN A 21 -9.14 6.29 -4.14
C ASN A 21 -8.25 7.31 -3.40
N LEU A 22 -8.30 7.40 -2.08
CA LEU A 22 -7.42 8.32 -1.33
C LEU A 22 -5.92 8.04 -1.57
N PRO A 23 -5.46 6.77 -1.64
CA PRO A 23 -4.07 6.51 -2.01
C PRO A 23 -3.68 7.08 -3.38
N ASP A 24 -4.55 6.96 -4.38
CA ASP A 24 -4.31 7.48 -5.72
C ASP A 24 -4.30 9.02 -5.72
N ALA A 25 -5.18 9.65 -4.95
CA ALA A 25 -5.23 11.10 -4.80
C ALA A 25 -3.95 11.66 -4.16
N ILE A 26 -3.39 10.96 -3.16
CA ILE A 26 -2.12 11.33 -2.54
C ILE A 26 -0.98 11.20 -3.56
N GLU A 27 -0.91 10.09 -4.30
CA GLU A 27 0.13 9.85 -5.31
C GLU A 27 0.06 10.84 -6.48
N LYS A 28 -1.14 11.29 -6.85
CA LYS A 28 -1.37 12.35 -7.85
C LYS A 28 -1.13 13.76 -7.32
N GLY A 29 -0.85 13.92 -6.01
CA GLY A 29 -0.59 15.21 -5.38
C GLY A 29 -1.84 16.07 -5.14
N GLN A 30 -3.04 15.49 -5.21
CA GLN A 30 -4.30 16.17 -4.89
C GLN A 30 -4.46 16.40 -3.38
N ILE A 31 -3.96 15.45 -2.58
CA ILE A 31 -3.83 15.57 -1.13
C ILE A 31 -2.34 15.45 -0.81
N THR A 32 -1.73 16.52 -0.30
CA THR A 32 -0.28 16.56 -0.05
C THR A 32 0.06 16.95 1.38
N PRO A 33 1.20 16.48 1.93
CA PRO A 33 1.75 16.97 3.19
C PRO A 33 1.96 18.49 3.22
N LYS A 34 2.12 19.13 2.05
CA LYS A 34 2.40 20.57 1.92
C LYS A 34 1.16 21.45 2.05
N ASP A 35 -0.04 20.88 1.95
CA ASP A 35 -1.29 21.63 2.07
C ASP A 35 -1.46 22.21 3.47
N ASP A 36 -2.13 23.36 3.56
CA ASP A 36 -2.60 23.88 4.85
C ASP A 36 -3.48 22.81 5.54
N PRO A 37 -3.23 22.49 6.83
CA PRO A 37 -3.95 21.42 7.52
C PRO A 37 -5.48 21.57 7.51
N LYS A 38 -6.02 22.80 7.57
CA LYS A 38 -7.47 23.01 7.59
C LYS A 38 -8.08 22.79 6.21
N THR A 39 -7.40 23.26 5.16
CA THR A 39 -7.81 23.01 3.77
C THR A 39 -7.75 21.53 3.45
N ARG A 40 -6.64 20.86 3.81
CA ARG A 40 -6.49 19.41 3.64
C ARG A 40 -7.58 18.61 4.35
N ALA A 41 -7.86 18.96 5.62
CA ALA A 41 -8.92 18.29 6.39
C ALA A 41 -10.31 18.49 5.77
N LYS A 42 -10.56 19.65 5.15
CA LYS A 42 -11.80 19.91 4.42
C LYS A 42 -11.90 19.03 3.16
N SER A 43 -10.86 18.98 2.32
CA SER A 43 -10.86 18.12 1.12
C SER A 43 -11.00 16.64 1.49
N LEU A 44 -10.32 16.19 2.55
CA LEU A 44 -10.48 14.82 3.07
C LEU A 44 -11.92 14.51 3.49
N ASN A 45 -12.60 15.47 4.11
CA ASN A 45 -13.99 15.30 4.54
C ASN A 45 -14.97 15.30 3.35
N GLU A 46 -14.82 16.23 2.41
CA GLU A 46 -15.73 16.40 1.28
C GLU A 46 -15.59 15.29 0.23
N GLU A 47 -14.37 14.82 -0.05
CA GLU A 47 -14.09 13.90 -1.15
C GLU A 47 -13.87 12.44 -0.70
N PHE A 48 -13.47 12.21 0.56
CA PHE A 48 -13.02 10.90 1.03
C PHE A 48 -13.70 10.42 2.32
N GLU A 49 -14.80 11.07 2.74
CA GLU A 49 -15.60 10.72 3.92
C GLU A 49 -14.80 10.67 5.23
N TRP A 50 -13.74 11.48 5.34
CA TRP A 50 -12.98 11.60 6.58
C TRP A 50 -13.67 12.51 7.59
N ASP A 51 -13.51 12.20 8.86
CA ASP A 51 -13.82 13.16 9.91
C ASP A 51 -12.86 14.37 9.83
N LYS A 52 -13.41 15.58 10.02
CA LYS A 52 -12.65 16.82 9.90
C LYS A 52 -11.62 16.98 11.03
N GLU A 53 -11.92 16.50 12.24
CA GLU A 53 -10.95 16.51 13.35
C GLU A 53 -9.81 15.52 13.07
N ASP A 54 -10.13 14.36 12.51
CA ASP A 54 -9.13 13.36 12.09
C ASP A 54 -8.17 13.94 11.04
N GLY A 55 -8.67 14.69 10.06
CA GLY A 55 -7.83 15.34 9.05
C GLY A 55 -6.83 16.36 9.61
N LEU A 56 -7.20 17.04 10.71
CA LEU A 56 -6.32 18.00 11.41
C LEU A 56 -5.24 17.30 12.26
N ARG A 57 -5.47 16.03 12.64
CA ARG A 57 -4.60 15.24 13.53
C ARG A 57 -3.56 14.39 12.78
N ILE A 58 -3.43 14.59 11.46
CA ILE A 58 -2.40 13.94 10.65
C ILE A 58 -1.03 14.48 11.05
N TRP A 59 -0.14 13.58 11.46
CA TRP A 59 1.25 13.89 11.80
C TRP A 59 2.13 13.89 10.57
N THR A 60 2.12 12.80 9.80
CA THR A 60 2.97 12.65 8.62
C THR A 60 2.39 11.64 7.62
N PHE A 61 2.83 11.78 6.37
CA PHE A 61 2.63 10.82 5.30
C PHE A 61 3.87 9.91 5.20
N GLY A 62 3.80 8.78 4.50
CA GLY A 62 4.98 7.91 4.34
C GLY A 62 4.84 6.85 3.25
N PRO A 63 5.95 6.30 2.73
CA PRO A 63 7.33 6.69 3.03
C PRO A 63 7.72 8.04 2.42
N ASP A 64 8.93 8.51 2.72
CA ASP A 64 9.55 9.72 2.15
C ASP A 64 8.70 11.00 2.34
N ASN A 65 7.88 11.04 3.39
CA ASN A 65 6.91 12.10 3.70
C ASN A 65 5.84 12.38 2.63
N THR A 66 5.78 11.60 1.55
CA THR A 66 4.84 11.83 0.43
C THR A 66 4.02 10.60 0.06
N GLY A 67 4.44 9.41 0.49
CA GLY A 67 3.74 8.17 0.16
C GLY A 67 2.33 8.10 0.74
N ALA A 68 1.50 7.27 0.10
CA ALA A 68 0.09 7.08 0.40
C ALA A 68 -0.19 6.26 1.68
N ASN A 69 0.44 6.63 2.80
CA ASN A 69 0.18 6.09 4.12
C ASN A 69 0.17 7.22 5.15
N ILE A 70 -0.72 7.17 6.14
CA ILE A 70 -0.93 8.26 7.09
C ILE A 70 -0.70 7.80 8.54
N LEU A 71 0.12 8.54 9.29
CA LEU A 71 0.21 8.45 10.75
C LEU A 71 -0.59 9.58 11.39
N MET A 72 -1.40 9.25 12.40
CA MET A 72 -2.23 10.24 13.11
C MET A 72 -2.20 10.06 14.62
N ASP A 73 -2.40 11.17 15.33
CA ASP A 73 -2.56 11.22 16.77
C ASP A 73 -4.03 11.34 17.17
N LYS A 74 -4.60 10.26 17.69
CA LYS A 74 -5.95 10.23 18.28
C LYS A 74 -5.92 10.18 19.82
N THR A 75 -4.77 10.47 20.44
CA THR A 75 -4.65 10.49 21.90
C THR A 75 -5.46 11.63 22.52
N SER A 76 -5.73 11.52 23.82
CA SER A 76 -6.40 12.57 24.62
C SER A 76 -5.80 12.59 26.02
N GLY A 77 -5.30 13.76 26.45
CA GLY A 77 -4.74 13.93 27.80
C GLY A 77 -3.35 13.33 28.03
N VAL A 78 -2.65 12.87 26.99
CA VAL A 78 -1.29 12.33 27.09
C VAL A 78 -0.26 13.45 27.23
N GLN A 79 0.40 13.50 28.38
CA GLN A 79 1.52 14.43 28.60
C GLN A 79 2.73 14.04 27.74
N TYR A 80 3.54 15.03 27.34
CA TYR A 80 4.78 14.84 26.58
C TYR A 80 4.62 14.23 25.17
N MET A 81 3.40 14.09 24.64
CA MET A 81 3.16 13.47 23.32
C MET A 81 3.95 14.14 22.18
N ASN A 82 4.05 15.48 22.22
CA ASN A 82 4.80 16.25 21.23
C ASN A 82 6.31 15.93 21.23
N GLU A 83 6.89 15.50 22.35
CA GLU A 83 8.31 15.11 22.42
C GLU A 83 8.58 13.80 21.67
N LEU A 84 7.57 12.94 21.53
CA LEU A 84 7.70 11.65 20.86
C LEU A 84 7.49 11.74 19.35
N ARG A 85 6.85 12.83 18.88
CA ARG A 85 6.39 12.99 17.51
C ARG A 85 7.49 12.66 16.49
N GLU A 86 8.64 13.31 16.57
CA GLU A 86 9.75 13.12 15.62
C GLU A 86 10.25 11.66 15.60
N SER A 87 10.32 11.02 16.77
CA SER A 87 10.72 9.61 16.88
C SER A 87 9.68 8.67 16.26
N MET A 88 8.39 8.95 16.48
CA MET A 88 7.29 8.16 15.91
C MET A 88 7.16 8.34 14.40
N GLU A 89 7.37 9.56 13.89
CA GLU A 89 7.40 9.88 12.47
C GLU A 89 8.60 9.22 11.78
N SER A 90 9.79 9.26 12.39
CA SER A 90 10.98 8.56 11.89
C SER A 90 10.75 7.05 11.77
N ALA A 91 10.15 6.45 12.81
CA ALA A 91 9.75 5.04 12.77
C ALA A 91 8.69 4.76 11.70
N TRP A 92 7.81 5.72 11.42
CA TRP A 92 6.78 5.60 10.40
C TRP A 92 7.38 5.55 9.00
N GLN A 93 8.29 6.47 8.67
CA GLN A 93 8.99 6.49 7.38
C GLN A 93 9.68 5.15 7.11
N TRP A 94 10.38 4.61 8.12
CA TRP A 94 11.02 3.31 7.98
C TRP A 94 10.00 2.17 7.80
N SER A 95 8.97 2.14 8.65
CA SER A 95 7.98 1.06 8.62
C SER A 95 7.11 1.01 7.36
N THR A 96 6.99 2.16 6.67
CA THR A 96 6.24 2.29 5.41
C THR A 96 7.13 2.06 4.19
N LYS A 97 8.44 2.23 4.31
CA LYS A 97 9.43 1.80 3.30
C LYS A 97 9.61 0.28 3.30
N GLU A 98 9.67 -0.32 4.48
CA GLU A 98 9.90 -1.76 4.66
C GLU A 98 8.69 -2.42 5.33
N GLY A 99 7.75 -2.91 4.53
CA GLY A 99 6.54 -3.56 5.03
C GLY A 99 6.78 -4.93 5.68
N SER A 100 5.89 -5.34 6.60
CA SER A 100 6.04 -6.57 7.40
C SER A 100 5.99 -7.88 6.60
N LEU A 101 5.29 -7.91 5.46
CA LEU A 101 5.14 -9.13 4.67
C LEU A 101 6.42 -9.53 3.93
N CYS A 102 7.06 -8.61 3.22
CA CYS A 102 8.23 -8.90 2.40
C CYS A 102 9.13 -7.68 2.15
N GLU A 103 9.13 -6.70 3.06
CA GLU A 103 9.96 -5.49 2.98
C GLU A 103 9.78 -4.73 1.66
N GLU A 104 8.53 -4.63 1.22
CA GLU A 104 8.11 -3.75 0.11
C GLU A 104 7.55 -2.44 0.66
N ASN A 105 7.57 -1.39 -0.16
CA ASN A 105 6.90 -0.14 0.15
C ASN A 105 5.41 -0.39 0.40
N GLN A 106 4.88 0.26 1.42
CA GLN A 106 3.49 0.14 1.81
C GLN A 106 2.63 1.16 1.07
N ARG A 107 1.35 0.84 0.92
CA ARG A 107 0.37 1.69 0.26
C ARG A 107 -1.00 1.50 0.91
N GLY A 108 -1.70 2.61 1.14
CA GLY A 108 -3.07 2.56 1.63
C GLY A 108 -3.23 2.27 3.12
N VAL A 109 -2.21 2.52 3.96
CA VAL A 109 -2.26 2.24 5.39
C VAL A 109 -2.41 3.51 6.21
N ARG A 110 -3.35 3.51 7.15
CA ARG A 110 -3.47 4.51 8.22
C ARG A 110 -3.16 3.88 9.57
N VAL A 111 -2.38 4.56 10.40
CA VAL A 111 -2.20 4.19 11.81
C VAL A 111 -2.67 5.33 12.72
N ASN A 112 -3.58 4.98 13.63
CA ASN A 112 -4.10 5.86 14.67
C ASN A 112 -3.37 5.53 15.98
N ILE A 113 -2.61 6.48 16.53
CA ILE A 113 -2.09 6.38 17.89
C ILE A 113 -3.24 6.69 18.84
N LEU A 114 -3.60 5.73 19.69
CA LEU A 114 -4.79 5.79 20.54
C LEU A 114 -4.47 6.25 21.95
N ASP A 115 -3.36 5.77 22.51
CA ASP A 115 -2.94 6.10 23.87
C ASP A 115 -1.44 5.85 24.08
N CYS A 116 -0.86 6.50 25.08
CA CYS A 116 0.53 6.34 25.48
C CYS A 116 0.67 6.42 27.01
N VAL A 117 1.36 5.45 27.61
CA VAL A 117 1.86 5.54 28.99
C VAL A 117 3.34 5.86 28.91
N LEU A 118 3.74 7.04 29.39
CA LEU A 118 5.10 7.55 29.24
C LEU A 118 5.76 7.76 30.60
N HIS A 119 7.07 7.51 30.66
CA HIS A 119 7.86 7.85 31.86
C HIS A 119 7.84 9.37 32.10
N ALA A 120 8.08 9.85 33.33
CA ALA A 120 8.09 11.29 33.65
C ALA A 120 9.38 12.01 33.20
N ASP A 121 10.54 11.34 33.28
CA ASP A 121 11.82 11.93 32.86
C ASP A 121 12.15 11.68 31.38
N ALA A 122 12.56 12.75 30.68
CA ALA A 122 12.85 12.73 29.23
C ALA A 122 13.98 11.76 28.85
N ILE A 123 14.93 11.52 29.75
CA ILE A 123 16.04 10.56 29.54
C ILE A 123 15.53 9.13 29.26
N HIS A 124 14.33 8.79 29.72
CA HIS A 124 13.70 7.48 29.50
C HIS A 124 12.79 7.44 28.28
N ARG A 125 12.65 8.55 27.54
CA ARG A 125 11.80 8.70 26.35
C ARG A 125 12.57 9.09 25.08
N GLY A 126 13.91 9.03 25.10
CA GLY A 126 14.73 9.35 23.93
C GLY A 126 14.45 8.45 22.72
N GLY A 127 14.91 8.86 21.54
CA GLY A 127 14.63 8.17 20.27
C GLY A 127 15.02 6.68 20.25
N GLY A 128 16.10 6.30 20.93
CA GLY A 128 16.50 4.89 21.08
C GLY A 128 15.48 4.02 21.85
N GLN A 129 14.56 4.64 22.60
CA GLN A 129 13.44 3.94 23.25
C GLN A 129 12.18 3.98 22.38
N ILE A 130 11.88 5.11 21.75
CA ILE A 130 10.59 5.33 21.07
C ILE A 130 10.59 4.76 19.65
N ILE A 131 11.64 5.00 18.85
CA ILE A 131 11.73 4.55 17.45
C ILE A 131 11.52 3.03 17.31
N PRO A 132 12.28 2.16 18.01
CA PRO A 132 12.08 0.71 17.87
C PRO A 132 10.70 0.26 18.40
N THR A 133 10.18 0.92 19.44
CA THR A 133 8.87 0.62 20.02
C THR A 133 7.75 0.92 19.03
N SER A 134 7.77 2.11 18.43
CA SER A 134 6.82 2.54 17.42
C SER A 134 6.90 1.68 16.16
N ARG A 135 8.11 1.33 15.69
CA ARG A 135 8.27 0.44 14.53
C ARG A 135 7.65 -0.93 14.78
N ARG A 136 7.94 -1.56 15.93
CA ARG A 136 7.32 -2.84 16.33
C ARG A 136 5.80 -2.70 16.44
N LEU A 137 5.31 -1.62 17.05
CA LEU A 137 3.88 -1.35 17.16
C LEU A 137 3.21 -1.28 15.79
N TYR A 138 3.79 -0.54 14.84
CA TYR A 138 3.21 -0.41 13.50
C TYR A 138 3.15 -1.74 12.77
N TYR A 139 4.16 -2.61 12.89
CA TYR A 139 4.09 -3.97 12.35
C TYR A 139 3.03 -4.82 13.02
N ALA A 140 2.91 -4.77 14.35
CA ALA A 140 1.84 -5.47 15.07
C ALA A 140 0.46 -5.01 14.59
N CYS A 141 0.20 -3.71 14.54
CA CYS A 141 -1.05 -3.13 14.09
C CYS A 141 -1.40 -3.59 12.66
N LYS A 142 -0.43 -3.57 11.76
CA LYS A 142 -0.61 -3.97 10.36
C LYS A 142 -0.91 -5.46 10.23
N LEU A 143 -0.22 -6.32 10.98
CA LEU A 143 -0.50 -7.78 11.01
C LEU A 143 -1.90 -8.07 11.56
N THR A 144 -2.31 -7.39 12.63
CA THR A 144 -3.68 -7.53 13.17
C THR A 144 -4.76 -6.99 12.23
N ALA A 145 -4.41 -6.03 11.37
CA ALA A 145 -5.29 -5.48 10.34
C ALA A 145 -5.36 -6.35 9.06
N GLN A 146 -4.75 -7.55 9.07
CA GLN A 146 -4.76 -8.50 7.96
C GLN A 146 -4.25 -7.88 6.64
N PRO A 147 -2.94 -7.65 6.50
CA PRO A 147 -2.39 -6.96 5.34
C PRO A 147 -2.64 -7.78 4.05
N ARG A 148 -2.64 -7.08 2.91
CA ARG A 148 -2.79 -7.67 1.58
C ARG A 148 -1.64 -7.21 0.69
N LEU A 149 -1.31 -8.00 -0.33
CA LEU A 149 -0.42 -7.56 -1.40
C LEU A 149 -1.19 -6.76 -2.44
N GLN A 150 -0.51 -5.80 -3.06
CA GLN A 150 -1.00 -5.11 -4.26
C GLN A 150 -0.06 -5.42 -5.43
N GLU A 151 -0.63 -5.70 -6.60
CA GLU A 151 0.11 -5.86 -7.85
C GLU A 151 -0.14 -4.64 -8.76
N PRO A 152 0.85 -4.19 -9.53
CA PRO A 152 0.64 -3.14 -10.50
C PRO A 152 -0.08 -3.72 -11.72
N VAL A 153 -0.97 -2.92 -12.30
CA VAL A 153 -1.80 -3.27 -13.46
C VAL A 153 -1.57 -2.23 -14.56
N PHE A 154 -1.36 -2.71 -15.77
CA PHE A 154 -1.32 -1.88 -16.96
C PHE A 154 -2.72 -1.67 -17.54
N LEU A 155 -2.95 -0.50 -18.09
CA LEU A 155 -3.92 -0.30 -19.16
C LEU A 155 -3.22 -0.65 -20.47
N ALA A 156 -3.59 -1.79 -21.05
CA ALA A 156 -3.13 -2.25 -22.34
C ALA A 156 -4.11 -1.77 -23.42
N GLU A 157 -3.65 -0.92 -24.32
CA GLU A 157 -4.37 -0.52 -25.53
C GLU A 157 -3.83 -1.32 -26.70
N ILE A 158 -4.69 -2.09 -27.38
CA ILE A 158 -4.28 -3.01 -28.43
C ILE A 158 -5.05 -2.69 -29.70
N THR A 159 -4.33 -2.19 -30.71
CA THR A 159 -4.91 -1.94 -32.02
C THR A 159 -4.70 -3.15 -32.91
N ALA A 160 -5.78 -3.72 -33.44
CA ALA A 160 -5.72 -4.86 -34.33
C ALA A 160 -6.84 -4.78 -35.40
N PRO A 161 -6.62 -5.35 -36.59
CA PRO A 161 -7.69 -5.61 -37.55
C PRO A 161 -8.85 -6.44 -36.96
N ASN A 162 -10.08 -6.22 -37.42
CA ASN A 162 -11.29 -6.88 -36.90
C ASN A 162 -11.25 -8.42 -37.00
N ASP A 163 -10.52 -8.97 -37.96
CA ASP A 163 -10.29 -10.41 -38.15
C ASP A 163 -9.28 -10.98 -37.13
N ALA A 164 -8.44 -10.14 -36.55
CA ALA A 164 -7.41 -10.53 -35.57
C ALA A 164 -7.83 -10.32 -34.10
N THR A 165 -8.96 -9.66 -33.83
CA THR A 165 -9.44 -9.37 -32.46
C THR A 165 -9.66 -10.62 -31.63
N GLY A 166 -10.12 -11.73 -32.23
CA GLY A 166 -10.23 -13.02 -31.56
C GLY A 166 -8.90 -13.51 -30.95
N GLY A 167 -7.79 -13.25 -31.63
CA GLY A 167 -6.44 -13.55 -31.12
C GLY A 167 -6.05 -12.67 -29.92
N VAL A 168 -6.51 -11.41 -29.90
CA VAL A 168 -6.32 -10.48 -28.77
C VAL A 168 -7.03 -11.00 -27.53
N TYR A 169 -8.32 -11.36 -27.64
CA TYR A 169 -9.11 -11.91 -26.54
C TYR A 169 -8.50 -13.20 -25.97
N ASN A 170 -8.07 -14.11 -26.84
CA ASN A 170 -7.39 -15.34 -26.41
C ASN A 170 -6.09 -15.05 -25.64
N CYS A 171 -5.28 -14.10 -26.13
CA CYS A 171 -4.05 -13.69 -25.46
C CYS A 171 -4.32 -13.13 -24.05
N LEU A 172 -5.31 -12.23 -23.93
CA LEU A 172 -5.68 -11.60 -22.65
C LEU A 172 -6.23 -12.62 -21.64
N ASN A 173 -7.12 -13.52 -22.06
CA ASN A 173 -7.74 -14.53 -21.19
C ASN A 173 -6.70 -15.45 -20.53
N THR A 174 -5.64 -15.83 -21.25
CA THR A 174 -4.56 -16.67 -20.69
C THR A 174 -3.68 -15.95 -19.66
N ARG A 175 -3.81 -14.63 -19.54
CA ARG A 175 -2.92 -13.74 -18.77
C ARG A 175 -3.67 -12.89 -17.74
N ARG A 176 -4.84 -13.36 -17.29
CA ARG A 176 -5.72 -12.62 -16.36
C ARG A 176 -6.08 -11.21 -16.85
N GLY A 177 -6.09 -11.00 -18.16
CA GLY A 177 -6.46 -9.73 -18.77
C GLY A 177 -7.96 -9.53 -18.70
N THR A 178 -8.41 -8.34 -18.28
CA THR A 178 -9.82 -7.97 -18.20
C THR A 178 -10.10 -6.88 -19.21
N VAL A 179 -10.90 -7.18 -20.23
CA VAL A 179 -11.31 -6.20 -21.24
C VAL A 179 -12.26 -5.18 -20.62
N ILE A 180 -11.99 -3.90 -20.86
CA ILE A 180 -12.76 -2.76 -20.38
C ILE A 180 -13.72 -2.32 -21.48
N GLU A 181 -13.17 -2.11 -22.67
CA GLU A 181 -13.92 -1.63 -23.84
C GLU A 181 -13.23 -2.04 -25.14
N GLU A 182 -14.02 -2.04 -26.21
CA GLU A 182 -13.58 -2.24 -27.59
C GLU A 182 -14.23 -1.16 -28.45
N GLU A 183 -13.41 -0.42 -29.19
CA GLU A 183 -13.86 0.65 -30.08
C GLU A 183 -13.38 0.39 -31.52
N GLN A 184 -14.30 0.47 -32.48
CA GLN A 184 -13.92 0.41 -33.89
C GLN A 184 -13.41 1.77 -34.37
N VAL A 185 -12.30 1.78 -35.08
CA VAL A 185 -11.72 3.01 -35.66
C VAL A 185 -12.48 3.35 -36.93
N ALA A 186 -13.32 4.39 -36.84
CA ALA A 186 -14.19 4.83 -37.93
C ALA A 186 -13.43 5.02 -39.25
N GLY A 187 -13.96 4.42 -40.32
CA GLY A 187 -13.37 4.50 -41.66
C GLY A 187 -12.20 3.54 -41.91
N THR A 188 -11.86 2.66 -40.97
CA THR A 188 -10.80 1.66 -41.12
C THR A 188 -11.25 0.26 -40.63
N PRO A 189 -10.59 -0.84 -41.03
CA PRO A 189 -10.90 -2.17 -40.52
C PRO A 189 -10.24 -2.47 -39.15
N LEU A 190 -9.83 -1.44 -38.39
CA LEU A 190 -9.13 -1.58 -37.12
C LEU A 190 -10.09 -1.45 -35.94
N SER A 191 -9.83 -2.21 -34.89
CA SER A 191 -10.42 -2.08 -33.57
C SER A 191 -9.33 -1.82 -32.53
N VAL A 192 -9.68 -1.04 -31.52
CA VAL A 192 -8.86 -0.75 -30.35
C VAL A 192 -9.50 -1.43 -29.15
N VAL A 193 -8.80 -2.40 -28.59
CA VAL A 193 -9.23 -3.13 -27.38
C VAL A 193 -8.44 -2.56 -26.19
N ARG A 194 -9.14 -2.04 -25.18
CA ARG A 194 -8.54 -1.60 -23.92
C ARG A 194 -8.79 -2.62 -22.83
N ALA A 195 -7.72 -3.05 -22.15
CA ALA A 195 -7.79 -4.07 -21.12
C ALA A 195 -6.86 -3.79 -19.95
N HIS A 196 -7.28 -4.19 -18.75
CA HIS A 196 -6.40 -4.28 -17.60
C HIS A 196 -5.54 -5.55 -17.69
N LEU A 197 -4.22 -5.40 -17.59
CA LEU A 197 -3.25 -6.50 -17.65
C LEU A 197 -2.30 -6.41 -16.43
N PRO A 198 -2.29 -7.40 -15.52
CA PRO A 198 -1.32 -7.43 -14.43
C PRO A 198 0.12 -7.43 -14.96
N VAL A 199 1.00 -6.61 -14.39
CA VAL A 199 2.38 -6.45 -14.89
C VAL A 199 3.15 -7.77 -14.87
N ALA A 200 2.90 -8.62 -13.86
CA ALA A 200 3.50 -9.96 -13.77
C ALA A 200 3.15 -10.86 -14.96
N GLU A 201 2.00 -10.63 -15.60
CA GLU A 201 1.53 -11.38 -16.77
C GLU A 201 1.95 -10.71 -18.09
N SER A 202 2.61 -9.55 -18.04
CA SER A 202 3.06 -8.82 -19.24
C SER A 202 4.36 -9.37 -19.84
N PHE A 203 5.12 -10.16 -19.08
CA PHE A 203 6.36 -10.77 -19.57
C PHE A 203 6.08 -11.74 -20.73
N GLY A 204 6.69 -11.45 -21.89
CA GLY A 204 6.46 -12.20 -23.14
C GLY A 204 5.10 -11.93 -23.80
N PHE A 205 4.33 -10.96 -23.31
CA PHE A 205 3.01 -10.61 -23.83
C PHE A 205 3.05 -10.25 -25.32
N THR A 206 3.96 -9.37 -25.73
CA THR A 206 4.06 -8.89 -27.12
C THR A 206 4.34 -10.03 -28.10
N ALA A 207 5.24 -10.96 -27.75
CA ALA A 207 5.56 -12.11 -28.59
C ALA A 207 4.37 -13.09 -28.70
N HIS A 208 3.68 -13.34 -27.58
CA HIS A 208 2.50 -14.19 -27.55
C HIS A 208 1.34 -13.58 -28.36
N LEU A 209 1.08 -12.29 -28.18
CA LEU A 209 0.08 -11.54 -28.93
C LEU A 209 0.37 -11.58 -30.44
N ARG A 210 1.64 -11.38 -30.83
CA ARG A 210 2.08 -11.48 -32.23
C ARG A 210 1.76 -12.87 -32.81
N GLY A 211 2.02 -13.93 -32.06
CA GLY A 211 1.69 -15.30 -32.48
C GLY A 211 0.19 -15.51 -32.68
N MET A 212 -0.64 -15.03 -31.76
CA MET A 212 -2.11 -15.20 -31.82
C MET A 212 -2.79 -14.34 -32.89
N THR A 213 -2.14 -13.28 -33.34
CA THR A 213 -2.70 -12.29 -34.29
C THR A 213 -1.94 -12.25 -35.62
N GLN A 214 -1.06 -13.24 -35.86
CA GLN A 214 -0.18 -13.27 -37.04
C GLN A 214 0.64 -11.98 -37.24
N GLY A 215 0.90 -11.27 -36.16
CA GLY A 215 1.64 -10.01 -36.13
C GLY A 215 0.86 -8.77 -36.55
N GLN A 216 -0.47 -8.86 -36.60
CA GLN A 216 -1.33 -7.73 -36.98
C GLN A 216 -1.73 -6.83 -35.80
N ALA A 217 -1.56 -7.29 -34.55
CA ALA A 217 -1.88 -6.49 -33.37
C ALA A 217 -0.69 -5.69 -32.82
N PHE A 218 -0.96 -4.46 -32.40
CA PHE A 218 0.01 -3.52 -31.86
C PHE A 218 -0.39 -3.12 -30.43
N PRO A 219 0.31 -3.62 -29.40
CA PRO A 219 0.02 -3.27 -28.02
C PRO A 219 0.80 -2.02 -27.57
N GLN A 220 0.14 -1.18 -26.78
CA GLN A 220 0.73 -0.17 -25.93
C GLN A 220 0.30 -0.41 -24.48
N CYS A 221 1.19 -0.23 -23.52
CA CYS A 221 0.89 -0.44 -22.11
C CYS A 221 1.36 0.76 -21.31
N VAL A 222 0.48 1.29 -20.47
CA VAL A 222 0.79 2.33 -19.49
C VAL A 222 0.36 1.85 -18.11
N PHE A 223 1.09 2.22 -17.06
CA PHE A 223 0.65 1.97 -15.69
C PHE A 223 -0.70 2.65 -15.46
N ASP A 224 -1.66 1.91 -14.92
CA ASP A 224 -2.99 2.43 -14.63
C ASP A 224 -3.23 2.53 -13.13
N HIS A 225 -3.19 1.39 -12.43
CA HIS A 225 -3.46 1.35 -11.00
C HIS A 225 -2.78 0.19 -10.27
N TRP A 226 -2.85 0.24 -8.94
CA TRP A 226 -2.52 -0.87 -8.06
C TRP A 226 -3.78 -1.66 -7.71
N ALA A 227 -3.79 -2.96 -7.95
CA ALA A 227 -4.88 -3.85 -7.61
C ALA A 227 -4.52 -4.74 -6.43
N VAL A 228 -5.48 -5.00 -5.53
CA VAL A 228 -5.27 -5.95 -4.43
C VAL A 228 -5.22 -7.37 -4.99
N VAL A 229 -4.16 -8.11 -4.65
CA VAL A 229 -4.04 -9.52 -5.04
C VAL A 229 -5.05 -10.34 -4.27
N ASN A 230 -5.81 -11.17 -4.99
CA ASN A 230 -6.80 -12.06 -4.39
C ASN A 230 -6.12 -13.14 -3.53
N GLY A 231 -6.54 -13.24 -2.27
CA GLY A 231 -6.06 -14.23 -1.32
C GLY A 231 -5.47 -13.61 -0.05
N ASN A 232 -5.24 -14.44 0.96
CA ASN A 232 -4.69 -14.01 2.23
C ASN A 232 -3.20 -14.40 2.33
N PRO A 233 -2.27 -13.44 2.39
CA PRO A 233 -0.84 -13.76 2.54
C PRO A 233 -0.50 -14.41 3.88
N LEU A 234 -1.36 -14.28 4.89
CA LEU A 234 -1.14 -14.89 6.22
C LEU A 234 -1.60 -16.35 6.30
N GLU A 235 -2.37 -16.82 5.32
CA GLU A 235 -2.86 -18.20 5.27
C GLU A 235 -1.80 -19.09 4.64
N ALA A 236 -1.24 -20.02 5.43
CA ALA A 236 -0.19 -20.91 4.98
C ALA A 236 -0.67 -21.79 3.80
N GLY A 237 0.13 -21.83 2.73
CA GLY A 237 -0.19 -22.62 1.53
C GLY A 237 -1.12 -21.92 0.53
N SER A 238 -1.57 -20.68 0.81
CA SER A 238 -2.24 -19.88 -0.22
C SER A 238 -1.25 -19.44 -1.30
N LYS A 239 -1.70 -19.25 -2.55
CA LYS A 239 -0.84 -18.78 -3.66
C LYS A 239 -0.11 -17.47 -3.32
N VAL A 240 -0.80 -16.56 -2.63
CA VAL A 240 -0.24 -15.26 -2.21
C VAL A 240 0.79 -15.45 -1.09
N ASN A 241 0.56 -16.39 -0.17
CA ASN A 241 1.53 -16.75 0.85
C ASN A 241 2.81 -17.29 0.22
N GLU A 242 2.71 -18.26 -0.70
CA GLU A 242 3.87 -18.80 -1.43
C GLU A 242 4.64 -17.72 -2.19
N GLN A 243 3.93 -16.79 -2.83
CA GLN A 243 4.54 -15.64 -3.49
C GLN A 243 5.34 -14.78 -2.49
N VAL A 244 4.76 -14.44 -1.33
CA VAL A 244 5.46 -13.70 -0.27
C VAL A 244 6.70 -14.45 0.20
N LEU A 245 6.59 -15.75 0.49
CA LEU A 245 7.72 -16.57 0.93
C LEU A 245 8.85 -16.63 -0.12
N SER A 246 8.50 -16.70 -1.40
CA SER A 246 9.47 -16.68 -2.50
C SER A 246 10.23 -15.35 -2.58
N ILE A 247 9.54 -14.22 -2.39
CA ILE A 247 10.14 -12.88 -2.36
C ILE A 247 11.08 -12.77 -1.16
N ARG A 248 10.66 -13.23 0.02
CA ARG A 248 11.48 -13.24 1.24
C ARG A 248 12.76 -14.05 1.05
N LYS A 249 12.65 -15.26 0.47
CA LYS A 249 13.81 -16.11 0.13
C LYS A 249 14.75 -15.40 -0.85
N ARG A 250 14.22 -14.77 -1.90
CA ARG A 250 15.02 -14.02 -2.89
C ARG A 250 15.75 -12.83 -2.27
N LYS A 251 15.13 -12.13 -1.31
CA LYS A 251 15.73 -11.00 -0.59
C LYS A 251 16.73 -11.42 0.50
N GLY A 252 16.83 -12.71 0.82
CA GLY A 252 17.74 -13.20 1.86
C GLY A 252 17.28 -12.91 3.30
N ILE A 253 16.00 -12.61 3.49
CA ILE A 253 15.40 -12.39 4.82
C ILE A 253 14.75 -13.68 5.36
N LYS A 254 14.43 -13.72 6.65
CA LYS A 254 13.78 -14.88 7.31
C LYS A 254 12.57 -15.31 6.47
N VAL A 255 12.61 -16.52 5.90
CA VAL A 255 11.59 -16.97 4.93
C VAL A 255 10.21 -16.98 5.54
N GLN A 256 10.08 -17.50 6.76
CA GLN A 256 8.82 -17.50 7.51
C GLN A 256 8.31 -16.07 7.74
N LEU A 257 6.99 -15.91 7.67
CA LEU A 257 6.36 -14.67 8.07
C LEU A 257 6.64 -14.37 9.54
N PRO A 258 6.83 -13.09 9.90
CA PRO A 258 6.94 -12.70 11.30
C PRO A 258 5.69 -13.08 12.09
N ASP A 259 5.88 -13.70 13.26
CA ASP A 259 4.78 -13.96 14.19
C ASP A 259 4.35 -12.63 14.85
N LEU A 260 3.05 -12.44 15.03
CA LEU A 260 2.50 -11.30 15.77
C LEU A 260 3.13 -11.18 17.17
N ASN A 261 3.44 -12.29 17.82
CA ASN A 261 4.07 -12.33 19.14
C ASN A 261 5.49 -11.74 19.14
N GLU A 262 6.17 -11.62 17.99
CA GLU A 262 7.47 -10.94 17.89
C GLU A 262 7.33 -9.41 18.12
N TYR A 263 6.14 -8.86 17.86
CA TYR A 263 5.87 -7.42 17.91
C TYR A 263 4.87 -6.99 18.98
N LEU A 264 3.91 -7.85 19.31
CA LEU A 264 2.85 -7.54 20.25
C LEU A 264 3.30 -7.86 21.67
N ASP A 265 3.40 -6.82 22.49
CA ASP A 265 3.60 -7.01 23.92
C ASP A 265 2.26 -7.28 24.62
N LYS A 266 2.22 -8.35 25.43
CA LYS A 266 1.12 -8.60 26.36
C LYS A 266 1.23 -7.65 27.56
N LEU A 267 0.07 -7.27 28.10
CA LEU A 267 -0.06 -6.43 29.30
C LEU A 267 0.72 -7.03 30.46
#